data_AF-A0A7V8NJY4-F1
#
_entry.id   AF-A0A7V8NJY4-F1
#
_cell.length_a   1.000
_cell.length_b   1.000
_cell.length_c   1.000
_cell.angle_alpha   90.00
_cell.angle_beta   90.00
_cell.angle_gamma   90.00
#
_symmetry.space_group_name_H-M   'P 1'
#
loop_
_entity.id
_entity.type
_entity.pdbx_description
1 polymer ?
#
loop_
_entity_poly.entity_id
_entity_poly.type
_entity_poly.pdbx_seq_one_letter_code
_entity_poly.pdbx_strand_id
1 'polypeptide(L)'
;MARGSVGHPLLEGIDYWADLRDSPSQLEICVAIFANVLELDEDGEPLNEKYAERRAAVWLYRYHTGELPAGEPDFEPWESALY
;
A
#
# COMPACT_ATOMS: atom_id res chain seq x y z
N MET A 1 -18.75 7.14 -9.08
CA MET A 1 -18.01 7.66 -7.90
C MET A 1 -17.09 6.54 -7.45
N ALA A 2 -15.80 6.62 -7.73
CA ALA A 2 -14.82 5.62 -7.28
C ALA A 2 -14.67 5.77 -5.76
N ARG A 3 -15.28 4.84 -5.02
CA ARG A 3 -15.31 4.82 -3.55
C ARG A 3 -13.94 4.32 -3.09
N GLY A 4 -13.17 5.15 -2.40
CA GLY A 4 -11.82 4.84 -1.94
C GLY A 4 -11.74 3.53 -1.15
N SER A 5 -11.50 2.42 -1.85
CA SER A 5 -11.31 1.10 -1.25
C SER A 5 -9.91 0.60 -1.58
N VAL A 6 -8.91 1.33 -1.10
CA VAL A 6 -7.64 0.71 -0.74
C VAL A 6 -7.60 0.76 0.77
N GLY A 7 -7.75 -0.38 1.45
CA GLY A 7 -7.54 -0.47 2.89
C GLY A 7 -8.67 -0.01 3.82
N HIS A 8 -9.97 -0.19 3.50
CA HIS A 8 -11.00 -0.14 4.56
C HIS A 8 -10.93 -1.42 5.41
N PRO A 9 -10.77 -1.39 6.75
CA PRO A 9 -10.82 -0.25 7.69
C PRO A 9 -9.45 0.35 8.11
N LEU A 10 -8.34 -0.11 7.52
CA LEU A 10 -6.98 0.28 7.93
C LEU A 10 -6.68 1.80 7.86
N LEU A 11 -7.16 2.48 6.82
CA LEU A 11 -6.92 3.92 6.61
C LEU A 11 -8.08 4.80 7.07
N GLU A 12 -9.02 4.25 7.84
CA GLU A 12 -10.14 5.03 8.34
C GLU A 12 -9.67 6.12 9.30
N GLY A 13 -10.01 7.38 9.00
CA GLY A 13 -9.60 8.55 9.78
C GLY A 13 -8.20 9.10 9.46
N ILE A 14 -7.46 8.49 8.52
CA ILE A 14 -6.15 8.97 8.07
C ILE A 14 -6.33 9.81 6.81
N ASP A 15 -5.93 11.10 6.85
CA ASP A 15 -5.90 11.96 5.66
C ASP A 15 -4.59 11.77 4.86
N TYR A 16 -4.43 10.57 4.31
CA TYR A 16 -3.24 10.22 3.51
C TYR A 16 -3.15 11.04 2.21
N TRP A 17 -4.21 11.74 1.80
CA TRP A 17 -4.18 12.62 0.64
C TRP A 17 -3.34 13.88 0.89
N ALA A 18 -3.31 14.38 2.12
CA ALA A 18 -2.40 15.45 2.51
C ALA A 18 -0.94 14.97 2.44
N ASP A 19 -0.66 13.80 3.00
CA ASP A 19 0.67 13.17 3.01
C ASP A 19 1.20 12.92 1.59
N LEU A 20 0.36 12.41 0.68
CA LEU A 20 0.73 12.17 -0.72
C LEU A 20 0.96 13.46 -1.50
N ARG A 21 0.28 14.56 -1.15
CA ARG A 21 0.49 15.87 -1.78
C ARG A 21 1.85 16.46 -1.39
N ASP A 22 2.20 16.33 -0.11
CA ASP A 22 3.45 16.89 0.43
C ASP A 22 4.66 16.02 0.09
N SER A 23 4.46 14.71 -0.14
CA SER A 23 5.54 13.76 -0.41
C SER A 23 5.20 12.81 -1.58
N PRO A 24 5.38 13.27 -2.83
CA PRO A 24 5.14 12.45 -4.03
C PRO A 24 5.91 11.13 -4.05
N SER A 25 7.09 11.07 -3.41
CA SER A 25 7.87 9.84 -3.27
C SER A 25 7.13 8.74 -2.49
N GLN A 26 6.18 9.08 -1.62
CA GLN A 26 5.38 8.07 -0.92
C GLN A 26 4.38 7.40 -1.86
N LEU A 27 3.86 8.14 -2.85
CA LEU A 27 3.01 7.55 -3.88
C LEU A 27 3.79 6.53 -4.71
N GLU A 28 5.02 6.88 -5.10
CA GLU A 28 5.90 5.98 -5.85
C GLU A 28 6.18 4.69 -5.08
N ILE A 29 6.44 4.78 -3.77
CA ILE A 29 6.64 3.60 -2.92
C ILE A 29 5.35 2.77 -2.78
N CYS A 30 4.18 3.40 -2.64
CA CYS A 30 2.90 2.66 -2.59
C CYS A 30 2.65 1.89 -3.90
N VAL A 31 2.95 2.50 -5.05
CA VAL A 31 2.85 1.84 -6.35
C VAL A 31 3.87 0.70 -6.45
N ALA A 32 5.10 0.90 -5.97
CA ALA A 32 6.13 -0.15 -5.94
C ALA A 32 5.69 -1.34 -5.08
N ILE A 33 5.22 -1.08 -3.86
CA ILE A 33 4.71 -2.13 -2.95
C ILE A 33 3.55 -2.88 -3.58
N PHE A 34 2.59 -2.16 -4.17
CA PHE A 34 1.47 -2.82 -4.85
C PHE A 34 1.99 -3.71 -5.99
N ALA A 35 2.82 -3.18 -6.89
CA ALA A 35 3.30 -3.92 -8.06
C ALA A 35 4.20 -5.11 -7.70
N ASN A 36 5.09 -4.95 -6.71
CA ASN A 36 6.02 -5.99 -6.30
C ASN A 36 5.31 -7.13 -5.55
N VAL A 37 4.26 -6.82 -4.79
CA VAL A 37 3.48 -7.82 -4.03
C VAL A 37 2.41 -8.49 -4.89
N LEU A 38 1.95 -7.84 -5.97
CA LEU A 38 0.92 -8.36 -6.84
C LEU A 38 1.39 -9.63 -7.54
N GLU A 39 0.70 -10.73 -7.26
CA GLU A 39 0.86 -12.01 -7.95
C GLU A 39 -0.11 -12.06 -9.12
N LEU A 40 0.39 -12.43 -10.30
CA LEU A 40 -0.39 -12.63 -11.51
C LEU A 40 -0.38 -14.12 -11.88
N ASP A 41 -1.48 -14.58 -12.47
CA ASP A 41 -1.55 -15.92 -13.07
C ASP A 41 -0.90 -15.96 -14.47
N GLU A 42 -1.02 -17.10 -15.15
CA GLU A 42 -0.43 -17.32 -16.48
C GLU A 42 -1.04 -16.42 -17.57
N ASP A 43 -2.27 -15.94 -17.36
CA ASP A 43 -2.98 -15.03 -18.26
C ASP A 43 -2.74 -13.54 -17.91
N GLY A 44 -2.01 -13.28 -16.81
CA GLY A 44 -1.72 -11.94 -16.32
C GLY A 44 -2.82 -11.36 -15.42
N GLU A 45 -3.76 -12.18 -14.95
CA GLU A 45 -4.84 -11.75 -14.06
C GLU A 45 -4.38 -11.80 -12.59
N PRO A 46 -4.79 -10.84 -11.75
CA PRO A 46 -4.31 -10.73 -10.38
C PRO A 46 -4.89 -11.81 -9.46
N LEU A 47 -4.01 -12.51 -8.75
CA LEU A 47 -4.37 -13.57 -7.79
C LEU A 47 -4.56 -13.05 -6.36
N ASN A 48 -3.87 -11.97 -5.99
CA ASN A 48 -3.81 -11.47 -4.61
C ASN A 48 -4.04 -9.95 -4.48
N GLU A 49 -4.77 -9.34 -5.42
CA GLU A 49 -4.98 -7.87 -5.51
C GLU A 49 -5.31 -7.21 -4.16
N LYS A 50 -6.24 -7.77 -3.39
CA LYS A 50 -6.64 -7.25 -2.07
C LYS A 50 -5.51 -7.26 -1.04
N TYR A 51 -4.60 -8.23 -1.14
CA TYR A 51 -3.42 -8.31 -0.29
C TYR A 51 -2.39 -7.25 -0.70
N ALA A 52 -2.11 -7.10 -2.00
CA ALA A 52 -1.24 -6.05 -2.52
C ALA A 52 -1.75 -4.64 -2.16
N GLU A 53 -3.05 -4.39 -2.32
CA GLU A 53 -3.72 -3.16 -1.87
C GLU A 53 -3.51 -2.92 -0.36
N ARG A 54 -3.68 -3.97 0.45
CA ARG A 54 -3.49 -3.88 1.91
C ARG A 54 -2.05 -3.54 2.24
N ARG A 55 -1.06 -4.15 1.59
CA ARG A 55 0.37 -3.86 1.85
C ARG A 55 0.73 -2.41 1.53
N ALA A 56 0.22 -1.87 0.41
CA ALA A 56 0.38 -0.45 0.10
C ALA A 56 -0.30 0.46 1.15
N ALA A 57 -1.48 0.07 1.64
CA ALA A 57 -2.16 0.82 2.70
C ALA A 57 -1.41 0.77 4.05
N VAL A 58 -0.75 -0.36 4.38
CA VAL A 58 0.10 -0.48 5.57
C VAL A 58 1.28 0.50 5.51
N TRP A 59 1.83 0.74 4.31
CA TRP A 59 2.89 1.74 4.13
C TRP A 59 2.41 3.14 4.47
N LEU A 60 1.24 3.54 3.94
CA LEU A 60 0.64 4.84 4.25
C LEU A 60 0.32 4.99 5.74
N TYR A 61 -0.22 3.94 6.36
CA TYR A 61 -0.46 3.94 7.81
C TYR A 61 0.84 4.18 8.59
N ARG A 62 1.91 3.47 8.25
CA ARG A 62 3.21 3.61 8.89
C ARG A 62 3.85 4.97 8.63
N TYR A 63 3.72 5.51 7.42
CA TYR A 63 4.21 6.83 7.10
C TYR A 63 3.52 7.91 7.94
N HIS A 64 2.20 7.81 8.09
CA HIS A 64 1.40 8.78 8.84
C HIS A 64 1.59 8.67 10.36
N THR A 65 1.58 7.45 10.90
CA THR A 65 1.57 7.21 12.36
C THR A 65 2.95 6.95 12.94
N GLY A 66 3.93 6.56 12.11
CA GLY A 66 5.22 6.04 12.55
C GLY A 66 5.21 4.58 13.01
N GLU A 67 4.05 3.92 13.02
CA GLU A 67 3.86 2.58 13.58
C GLU A 67 3.31 1.59 12.54
N LEU A 68 3.54 0.29 12.75
CA LEU A 68 2.86 -0.74 11.98
C LEU A 68 1.48 -1.05 12.60
N PRO A 69 0.46 -1.30 11.77
CA PRO A 69 -0.81 -1.79 12.28
C PRO A 69 -0.63 -3.12 13.02
N ALA A 70 -1.41 -3.32 14.08
CA ALA A 70 -1.30 -4.51 14.91
C ALA A 70 -1.50 -5.80 14.09
N GLY A 71 -0.53 -6.71 14.19
CA GLY A 71 -0.55 -8.00 13.49
C GLY A 71 -0.02 -7.97 12.06
N GLU A 72 0.37 -6.81 11.54
CA GLU A 72 1.06 -6.72 10.24
C GLU A 72 2.53 -7.13 10.38
N PRO A 73 3.06 -7.93 9.43
CA PRO A 73 4.49 -8.16 9.37
C PRO A 73 5.23 -6.89 8.92
N ASP A 74 6.50 -6.80 9.31
CA ASP A 74 7.43 -5.83 8.76
C ASP A 74 7.50 -5.92 7.23
N PHE A 75 7.95 -4.84 6.60
CA PHE A 75 8.21 -4.83 5.16
C PHE A 75 9.52 -5.54 4.86
N GLU A 76 9.48 -6.46 3.90
CA GLU A 76 10.69 -6.95 3.29
C GLU A 76 11.28 -5.87 2.35
N PRO A 77 12.62 -5.76 2.23
CA PRO A 77 13.25 -4.71 1.43
C PRO A 77 12.84 -4.71 -0.05
N TRP A 78 12.47 -5.86 -0.59
CA TRP A 78 12.04 -6.00 -1.98
C TRP A 78 10.64 -5.43 -2.23
N GLU A 79 9.79 -5.32 -1.21
CA GLU A 79 8.43 -4.78 -1.37
C GLU A 79 8.48 -3.33 -1.84
N SER A 80 9.38 -2.51 -1.29
CA SER A 80 9.52 -1.09 -1.63
C SER A 80 10.62 -0.77 -2.65
N ALA A 81 11.24 -1.79 -3.24
CA ALA A 81 12.29 -1.59 -4.24
C ALA A 81 11.71 -1.00 -5.54
N LEU A 82 12.37 0.03 -6.07
CA LEU A 82 12.09 0.63 -7.37
C LEU A 82 13.06 0.02 -8.39
N TYR A 83 12.52 -0.56 -9.47
CA TYR A 83 13.28 -1.21 -10.55
C TYR A 83 13.28 -0.40 -11.84
#